data_AF-A0A1W2F4M0-F1
#
_entry.id   AF-A0A1W2F4M0-F1
#
_cell.length_a   1.000
_cell.length_b   1.000
_cell.length_c   1.000
_cell.angle_alpha   90.00
_cell.angle_beta   90.00
_cell.angle_gamma   90.00
#
_symmetry.space_group_name_H-M   'P 1'
#
loop_
_entity.id
_entity.type
_entity.pdbx_description
1 polymer ?
#
loop_
_entity_poly.entity_id
_entity_poly.type
_entity_poly.pdbx_seq_one_letter_code
_entity_poly.pdbx_strand_id
1 'polypeptide(L)'
;MARSKHRRARQFATNSNLTLPGDKPDIDFLLRVTSTPIIEQCVVSPRQMRITGYISICAEYVAAVHDGTQPVTFIFFRLPFDETFVHYRARTGMNAYLKCDINTEQLHLTNSRELAISLNVRILGVKLARAYHSLPPHQCHPCFVNLFESSNPEVFTPTCRPELGTDQSHNQQTP
;
A
#
# COMPACT_ATOMS: atom_id res chain seq x y z
N MET A 1 4.91 -33.58 13.11
CA MET A 1 4.81 -32.33 13.89
C MET A 1 5.57 -31.22 13.18
N ALA A 2 4.87 -30.33 12.45
CA ALA A 2 5.50 -29.22 11.73
C ALA A 2 5.70 -28.04 12.69
N ARG A 3 6.95 -27.80 13.12
CA ARG A 3 7.31 -26.56 13.82
C ARG A 3 7.23 -25.40 12.82
N SER A 4 6.10 -24.69 12.81
CA SER A 4 6.03 -23.39 12.16
C SER A 4 7.01 -22.46 12.87
N LYS A 5 8.22 -22.34 12.33
CA LYS A 5 9.16 -21.30 12.75
C LYS A 5 8.48 -19.98 12.40
N HIS A 6 8.04 -19.23 13.41
CA HIS A 6 7.66 -17.83 13.28
C HIS A 6 8.87 -17.05 12.76
N ARG A 7 9.07 -17.06 11.44
CA ARG A 7 10.04 -16.19 10.79
C ARG A 7 9.45 -14.81 10.92
N ARG A 8 10.02 -13.98 11.81
CA ARG A 8 9.60 -12.58 11.99
C ARG A 8 9.45 -11.95 10.61
N ALA A 9 8.22 -11.60 10.23
CA ALA A 9 7.97 -10.98 8.95
C ALA A 9 8.76 -9.67 8.92
N ARG A 10 9.43 -9.39 7.80
CA ARG A 10 10.14 -8.13 7.68
C ARG A 10 9.10 -7.06 7.41
N GLN A 11 9.17 -5.99 8.16
CA GLN A 11 8.27 -4.87 8.02
C GLN A 11 9.00 -3.58 8.33
N PHE A 12 8.49 -2.49 7.78
CA PHE A 12 8.94 -1.13 8.07
C PHE A 12 7.71 -0.24 8.25
N ALA A 13 7.89 0.85 8.99
CA ALA A 13 6.84 1.81 9.25
C ALA A 13 7.17 3.13 8.57
N THR A 14 6.16 3.82 8.05
CA THR A 14 6.30 5.14 7.46
C THR A 14 5.14 6.00 7.90
N ASN A 15 5.45 7.17 8.46
CA ASN A 15 4.48 8.12 8.99
C ASN A 15 4.64 9.45 8.27
N SER A 16 3.54 10.12 7.97
CA SER A 16 3.57 11.41 7.27
C SER A 16 2.30 12.21 7.52
N ASN A 17 2.43 13.53 7.40
CA ASN A 17 1.28 14.43 7.28
C ASN A 17 1.15 14.85 5.82
N LEU A 18 -0.01 14.57 5.23
CA LEU A 18 -0.33 14.82 3.83
C LEU A 18 -1.20 16.06 3.76
N THR A 19 -0.62 17.16 3.28
CA THR A 19 -1.32 18.45 3.15
C THR A 19 -1.92 18.58 1.76
N LEU A 20 -3.18 19.00 1.69
CA LEU A 20 -3.86 19.30 0.44
C LEU A 20 -3.18 20.48 -0.28
N PRO A 21 -2.88 20.36 -1.58
CA PRO A 21 -2.49 21.46 -2.43
C PRO A 21 -3.49 22.62 -2.38
N GLY A 22 -3.02 23.84 -2.58
CA GLY A 22 -3.85 25.05 -2.45
C GLY A 22 -5.06 25.09 -3.40
N ASP A 23 -4.94 24.47 -4.57
CA ASP A 23 -5.96 24.36 -5.61
C ASP A 23 -7.03 23.29 -5.32
N LYS A 24 -6.83 22.43 -4.31
CA LYS A 24 -7.80 21.42 -3.91
C LYS A 24 -8.77 21.98 -2.87
N PRO A 25 -10.08 21.72 -3.00
CA PRO A 25 -11.05 22.16 -2.00
C PRO A 25 -10.81 21.46 -0.66
N ASP A 26 -11.27 22.08 0.41
CA ASP A 26 -11.22 21.51 1.76
C ASP A 26 -12.00 20.20 1.84
N ILE A 27 -11.56 19.30 2.72
CA ILE A 27 -12.24 18.04 3.01
C ILE A 27 -13.38 18.32 3.98
N ASP A 28 -14.59 17.96 3.56
CA ASP A 28 -15.75 17.86 4.45
C ASP A 28 -15.81 16.46 5.07
N PHE A 29 -15.81 15.43 4.23
CA PHE A 29 -15.85 14.03 4.66
C PHE A 29 -14.91 13.15 3.84
N LEU A 30 -14.17 12.27 4.50
CA LEU A 30 -13.27 11.33 3.84
C LEU A 30 -14.00 10.00 3.57
N LEU A 31 -14.04 9.57 2.32
CA LEU A 31 -14.81 8.39 1.89
C LEU A 31 -13.94 7.13 1.95
N ARG A 32 -12.77 7.20 1.32
CA ARG A 32 -11.86 6.07 1.17
C ARG A 32 -10.43 6.54 1.03
N VAL A 33 -9.51 5.79 1.62
CA VAL A 33 -8.07 5.92 1.33
C VAL A 33 -7.55 4.59 0.83
N THR A 34 -6.83 4.63 -0.29
CA THR A 34 -6.15 3.48 -0.88
C THR A 34 -4.65 3.72 -0.86
N SER A 35 -3.91 2.83 -0.21
CA SER A 35 -2.46 2.88 -0.13
C SER A 35 -1.85 1.69 -0.86
N THR A 36 -0.93 1.94 -1.79
CA THR A 36 -0.27 0.90 -2.60
C THR A 36 1.24 1.08 -2.56
N PRO A 37 2.01 0.14 -1.98
CA PRO A 37 3.46 0.18 -2.05
C PRO A 37 3.92 -0.01 -3.51
N ILE A 38 4.84 0.82 -3.97
CA ILE A 38 5.49 0.70 -5.28
C ILE A 38 6.99 0.61 -5.02
N ILE A 39 7.62 -0.46 -5.53
CA ILE A 39 9.07 -0.65 -5.44
C ILE A 39 9.68 -0.25 -6.79
N GLU A 40 10.45 0.83 -6.78
CA GLU A 40 11.12 1.35 -7.98
C GLU A 40 12.48 0.68 -8.19
N GLN A 41 13.21 0.41 -7.11
CA GLN A 41 14.51 -0.23 -7.17
C GLN A 41 14.73 -1.20 -6.01
N CYS A 42 15.42 -2.31 -6.31
CA CYS A 42 15.91 -3.23 -5.30
C CYS A 42 17.38 -3.58 -5.59
N VAL A 43 18.28 -3.11 -4.73
CA VAL A 43 19.73 -3.38 -4.84
C VAL A 43 20.10 -4.50 -3.88
N VAL A 44 20.69 -5.57 -4.41
CA VAL A 44 21.15 -6.72 -3.61
C VAL A 44 22.66 -6.63 -3.39
N SER A 45 23.05 -6.60 -2.11
CA SER A 45 24.44 -6.60 -1.66
C SER A 45 24.71 -7.83 -0.79
N PRO A 46 25.96 -8.16 -0.45
CA PRO A 46 26.26 -9.28 0.42
C PRO A 46 25.48 -9.21 1.74
N ARG A 47 24.65 -10.22 1.99
CA ARG A 47 23.80 -10.37 3.19
C ARG A 47 22.72 -9.29 3.39
N GLN A 48 22.50 -8.38 2.46
CA GLN A 48 21.48 -7.33 2.59
C GLN A 48 20.81 -6.97 1.27
N MET A 49 19.65 -6.33 1.37
CA MET A 49 18.91 -5.80 0.24
C MET A 49 18.41 -4.41 0.61
N ARG A 50 18.64 -3.43 -0.24
CA ARG A 50 18.09 -2.08 -0.12
C ARG A 50 16.95 -1.92 -1.12
N ILE A 51 15.80 -1.47 -0.67
CA ILE A 51 14.63 -1.22 -1.51
C ILE A 51 14.32 0.27 -1.46
N THR A 52 14.06 0.86 -2.61
CA THR A 52 13.59 2.23 -2.71
C THR A 52 12.32 2.27 -3.54
N GLY A 53 11.45 3.20 -3.19
CA GLY A 53 10.18 3.39 -3.86
C GLY A 53 9.31 4.35 -3.08
N TYR A 54 8.01 4.19 -3.21
CA TYR A 54 7.05 5.05 -2.55
C TYR A 54 5.74 4.32 -2.31
N ILE A 55 4.97 4.78 -1.34
CA ILE A 55 3.58 4.38 -1.18
C ILE A 55 2.73 5.39 -1.94
N SER A 56 1.99 4.90 -2.93
CA SER A 56 1.00 5.67 -3.67
C SER A 56 -0.28 5.70 -2.84
N ILE A 57 -0.69 6.89 -2.42
CA ILE A 57 -1.88 7.08 -1.58
C ILE A 57 -2.90 7.85 -2.40
N CYS A 58 -4.10 7.29 -2.55
CA CYS A 58 -5.24 7.93 -3.17
C CYS A 58 -6.32 8.15 -2.11
N ALA A 59 -6.63 9.41 -1.80
CA ALA A 59 -7.73 9.78 -0.92
C ALA A 59 -8.92 10.28 -1.72
N GLU A 60 -10.08 9.71 -1.43
CA GLU A 60 -11.38 10.03 -2.03
C GLU A 60 -12.21 10.72 -0.96
N TYR A 61 -12.69 11.94 -1.23
CA TYR A 61 -13.37 12.76 -0.23
C TYR A 61 -14.48 13.60 -0.84
N VAL A 62 -15.45 13.98 -0.01
CA VAL A 62 -16.45 15.00 -0.32
C VAL A 62 -15.82 16.36 -0.02
N ALA A 63 -15.82 17.23 -1.02
CA ALA A 63 -15.27 18.58 -0.91
C ALA A 63 -16.27 19.53 -0.23
N ALA A 64 -15.77 20.36 0.68
CA ALA A 64 -16.54 21.43 1.32
C ALA A 64 -16.74 22.59 0.34
N VAL A 65 -17.93 22.72 -0.22
CA VAL A 65 -18.30 23.77 -1.18
C VAL A 65 -19.57 24.50 -0.73
N HIS A 66 -19.66 25.79 -1.06
CA HIS A 66 -20.70 26.68 -0.54
C HIS A 66 -22.05 26.60 -1.28
N ASP A 67 -22.10 25.92 -2.43
CA ASP A 67 -23.28 25.89 -3.32
C ASP A 67 -24.28 24.77 -2.98
N GLY A 68 -24.08 24.07 -1.85
CA GLY A 68 -24.93 22.96 -1.41
C GLY A 68 -24.74 21.68 -2.23
N THR A 69 -23.75 21.63 -3.13
CA THR A 69 -23.35 20.40 -3.81
C THR A 69 -22.40 19.58 -2.93
N GLN A 70 -22.25 18.27 -3.23
CA GLN A 70 -21.33 17.37 -2.54
C GLN A 70 -20.40 16.67 -3.54
N PRO A 71 -19.46 17.41 -4.18
CA PRO A 71 -18.62 16.83 -5.21
C PRO A 71 -17.58 15.90 -4.59
N VAL A 72 -17.46 14.70 -5.16
CA VAL A 72 -16.42 13.74 -4.80
C VAL A 72 -15.13 14.09 -5.52
N THR A 73 -14.06 14.28 -4.76
CA THR A 73 -12.73 14.67 -5.24
C THR A 73 -11.70 13.61 -4.89
N PHE A 74 -10.70 13.48 -5.77
CA PHE A 74 -9.56 12.60 -5.60
C PHE A 74 -8.29 13.42 -5.40
N ILE A 75 -7.42 12.95 -4.51
CA ILE A 75 -6.07 13.48 -4.33
C ILE A 75 -5.06 12.34 -4.20
N PHE A 76 -3.91 12.53 -4.84
CA PHE A 76 -2.83 11.55 -4.86
C PHE A 76 -1.60 12.08 -4.14
N PHE A 77 -1.01 11.24 -3.29
CA PHE A 77 0.24 11.51 -2.62
C PHE A 77 1.25 10.40 -2.91
N ARG A 78 2.54 10.76 -2.89
CA ARG A 78 3.65 9.82 -2.93
C ARG A 78 4.44 9.95 -1.64
N LEU A 79 4.47 8.88 -0.86
CA LEU A 79 5.25 8.82 0.37
C LEU A 79 6.50 7.97 0.11
N PRO A 80 7.68 8.58 -0.12
CA PRO A 80 8.89 7.84 -0.44
C PRO A 80 9.38 7.00 0.74
N PHE A 81 9.99 5.86 0.45
CA PHE A 81 10.70 5.03 1.43
C PHE A 81 12.02 4.54 0.86
N ASP A 82 12.98 4.31 1.77
CA ASP A 82 14.29 3.74 1.48
C ASP A 82 14.71 2.86 2.65
N GLU A 83 14.64 1.55 2.43
CA GLU A 83 14.73 0.58 3.51
C GLU A 83 15.75 -0.50 3.19
N THR A 84 16.53 -0.87 4.20
CA THR A 84 17.54 -1.93 4.08
C THR A 84 17.23 -3.11 5.00
N PHE A 85 17.19 -4.31 4.41
CA PHE A 85 16.90 -5.55 5.12
C PHE A 85 18.04 -6.56 4.99
N VAL A 86 18.43 -7.16 6.11
CA VAL A 86 19.43 -8.23 6.14
C VAL A 86 18.85 -9.52 5.54
N HIS A 87 19.34 -10.01 4.41
CA HIS A 87 18.96 -11.30 3.82
C HIS A 87 20.18 -12.21 3.66
N TYR A 88 20.33 -13.25 4.49
CA TYR A 88 21.55 -14.07 4.53
C TYR A 88 21.92 -14.76 3.20
N ARG A 89 20.95 -14.98 2.29
CA ARG A 89 21.22 -15.54 0.95
C ARG A 89 21.54 -14.51 -0.12
N ALA A 90 21.44 -13.21 0.20
CA ALA A 90 21.76 -12.14 -0.73
C ALA A 90 23.26 -12.10 -1.01
N ARG A 91 23.61 -12.00 -2.30
CA ARG A 91 24.97 -11.92 -2.80
C ARG A 91 25.01 -10.91 -3.93
N THR A 92 26.18 -10.31 -4.14
CA THR A 92 26.45 -9.45 -5.30
C THR A 92 26.11 -10.17 -6.60
N GLY A 93 25.54 -9.45 -7.58
CA GLY A 93 25.14 -10.00 -8.87
C GLY A 93 23.83 -10.80 -8.83
N MET A 94 23.04 -10.67 -7.77
CA MET A 94 21.66 -11.16 -7.72
C MET A 94 20.66 -10.03 -7.93
N ASN A 95 19.51 -10.37 -8.52
CA ASN A 95 18.30 -9.57 -8.51
C ASN A 95 17.32 -10.14 -7.48
N ALA A 96 16.36 -9.32 -7.04
CA ALA A 96 15.32 -9.76 -6.14
C ALA A 96 13.93 -9.42 -6.66
N TYR A 97 13.01 -10.33 -6.40
CA TYR A 97 11.57 -10.12 -6.51
C TYR A 97 11.00 -10.08 -5.10
N LEU A 98 10.10 -9.14 -4.87
CA LEU A 98 9.51 -8.86 -3.57
C LEU A 98 7.99 -8.93 -3.69
N LYS A 99 7.37 -9.53 -2.68
CA LYS A 99 5.94 -9.45 -2.45
C LYS A 99 5.71 -8.62 -1.19
N CYS A 100 5.02 -7.50 -1.32
CA CYS A 100 4.78 -6.56 -0.21
C CYS A 100 3.30 -6.20 -0.08
N ASP A 101 2.81 -6.14 1.15
CA ASP A 101 1.45 -5.71 1.47
C ASP A 101 1.51 -4.68 2.61
N ILE A 102 0.48 -3.86 2.75
CA ILE A 102 0.27 -3.04 3.94
C ILE A 102 -0.48 -3.88 4.98
N ASN A 103 0.06 -3.98 6.20
CA ASN A 103 -0.60 -4.74 7.27
C ASN A 103 -1.51 -3.87 8.15
N THR A 104 -1.22 -2.58 8.24
CA THR A 104 -1.88 -1.62 9.12
C THR A 104 -1.71 -0.25 8.52
N GLU A 105 -2.84 0.44 8.45
CA GLU A 105 -2.97 1.81 7.98
C GLU A 105 -3.83 2.53 9.01
N GLN A 106 -3.22 3.50 9.69
CA GLN A 106 -3.89 4.38 10.62
C GLN A 106 -3.96 5.75 9.98
N LEU A 107 -5.14 6.33 10.01
CA LEU A 107 -5.44 7.58 9.34
C LEU A 107 -6.25 8.47 10.26
N HIS A 108 -5.85 9.73 10.33
CA HIS A 108 -6.57 10.74 11.09
C HIS A 108 -6.55 12.07 10.34
N LEU A 109 -7.72 12.70 10.21
CA LEU A 109 -7.85 14.04 9.65
C LEU A 109 -7.55 15.07 10.74
N THR A 110 -6.42 15.77 10.63
CA THR A 110 -5.99 16.74 11.66
C THR A 110 -6.74 18.06 11.53
N ASN A 111 -7.03 18.48 10.30
CA ASN A 111 -7.88 19.62 9.93
C ASN A 111 -8.46 19.37 8.53
N SER A 112 -9.27 20.28 7.99
CA SER A 112 -9.91 20.14 6.68
C SER A 112 -8.93 20.00 5.49
N ARG A 113 -7.62 20.18 5.69
CA ARG A 113 -6.59 20.13 4.65
C ARG A 113 -5.38 19.25 4.98
N GLU A 114 -5.38 18.51 6.08
CA GLU A 114 -4.21 17.72 6.51
C GLU A 114 -4.60 16.33 7.03
N LEU A 115 -4.06 15.29 6.40
CA LEU A 115 -4.21 13.90 6.84
C LEU A 115 -2.92 13.39 7.48
N ALA A 116 -2.98 13.01 8.74
CA ALA A 116 -1.92 12.23 9.38
C ALA A 116 -2.11 10.74 9.02
N ILE A 117 -1.09 10.13 8.44
CA ILE A 117 -1.08 8.72 8.07
C ILE A 117 0.10 7.98 8.71
N SER A 118 -0.16 6.78 9.21
CA SER A 118 0.86 5.84 9.69
C SER A 118 0.65 4.49 9.03
N LEU A 119 1.65 4.06 8.27
CA LEU A 119 1.60 2.85 7.45
C LEU A 119 2.64 1.86 7.95
N ASN A 120 2.28 0.59 7.95
CA ASN A 120 3.24 -0.48 8.18
C ASN A 120 3.21 -1.46 7.00
N VAL A 121 4.35 -1.55 6.32
CA VAL A 121 4.52 -2.32 5.09
C VAL A 121 5.21 -3.62 5.44
N ARG A 122 4.60 -4.74 5.09
CA ARG A 122 5.08 -6.10 5.36
C ARG A 122 5.60 -6.74 4.08
N ILE A 123 6.82 -7.23 4.13
CA ILE A 123 7.41 -8.06 3.08
C ILE A 123 6.98 -9.52 3.31
N LEU A 124 6.07 -10.00 2.46
CA LEU A 124 5.55 -11.36 2.49
C LEU A 124 6.53 -12.37 1.90
N GLY A 125 7.25 -11.98 0.85
CA GLY A 125 8.07 -12.89 0.06
C GLY A 125 9.28 -12.21 -0.53
N VAL A 126 10.39 -12.95 -0.58
CA VAL A 126 11.62 -12.55 -1.25
C VAL A 126 12.05 -13.74 -2.11
N LYS A 127 12.18 -13.53 -3.42
CA LYS A 127 12.84 -14.46 -4.33
C LYS A 127 14.12 -13.82 -4.83
N LEU A 128 15.23 -14.55 -4.75
CA LEU A 128 16.51 -14.10 -5.28
C LEU A 128 16.83 -14.94 -6.52
N ALA A 129 17.30 -14.28 -7.57
CA ALA A 129 17.84 -14.94 -8.75
C ALA A 129 19.15 -14.27 -9.15
N ARG A 130 19.98 -14.97 -9.92
CA ARG A 130 21.19 -14.35 -10.49
C ARG A 130 20.77 -13.31 -11.54
N ALA A 131 21.61 -12.29 -11.75
CA ALA A 131 21.27 -11.13 -12.57
C ALA A 131 20.86 -11.47 -14.03
N TYR A 132 21.35 -12.59 -14.57
CA TYR A 132 21.02 -13.05 -15.93
C TYR A 132 19.68 -13.78 -16.02
N HIS A 133 19.02 -14.07 -14.90
CA HIS A 133 17.66 -14.61 -14.89
C HIS A 133 16.66 -13.46 -14.73
N SER A 134 15.71 -13.36 -15.66
CA SER A 134 14.58 -12.44 -15.54
C SER A 134 13.70 -12.84 -14.35
N LEU A 135 13.40 -11.88 -13.49
CA LEU A 135 12.38 -12.01 -12.46
C LEU A 135 11.12 -11.28 -12.90
N PRO A 136 9.93 -11.70 -12.45
CA PRO A 136 8.73 -10.90 -12.64
C PRO A 136 8.85 -9.54 -11.91
N PRO A 137 8.04 -8.54 -12.29
CA PRO A 137 7.93 -7.28 -11.56
C PRO A 137 7.52 -7.51 -10.11
N HIS A 138 7.91 -6.63 -9.19
CA HIS A 138 7.50 -6.72 -7.78
C HIS A 138 5.96 -6.77 -7.65
N GLN A 139 5.47 -7.63 -6.75
CA GLN A 139 4.04 -7.74 -6.50
C GLN A 139 3.68 -6.99 -5.22
N CYS A 140 2.92 -5.91 -5.37
CA CYS A 140 2.42 -5.15 -4.24
C CYS A 140 0.90 -5.03 -4.33
N HIS A 141 0.19 -5.27 -3.23
CA HIS A 141 -1.27 -5.16 -3.20
C HIS A 141 -1.69 -3.82 -2.61
N PRO A 142 -2.75 -3.20 -3.15
CA PRO A 142 -3.40 -2.07 -2.49
C PRO A 142 -4.00 -2.53 -1.14
N CYS A 143 -3.90 -1.69 -0.11
CA CYS A 143 -4.81 -1.76 1.04
C CYS A 143 -5.81 -0.61 0.97
N PHE A 144 -7.02 -0.90 1.41
CA PHE A 144 -8.16 0.00 1.36
C PHE A 144 -8.65 0.24 2.78
N VAL A 145 -8.92 1.50 3.10
CA VAL A 145 -9.61 1.91 4.32
C VAL A 145 -10.88 2.66 3.90
N ASN A 146 -12.03 2.01 4.12
CA ASN A 146 -13.35 2.62 3.93
C ASN A 146 -13.74 3.34 5.22
N LEU A 147 -14.12 4.61 5.09
CA LEU A 147 -14.46 5.48 6.23
C LEU A 147 -15.96 5.77 6.31
N PHE A 148 -16.74 5.29 5.33
CA PHE A 148 -18.20 5.45 5.31
C PHE A 148 -18.94 4.46 6.23
N GLU A 149 -18.33 3.33 6.63
CA GLU A 149 -18.95 2.32 7.50
C GLU A 149 -18.66 2.51 9.01
N SER A 150 -17.92 3.56 9.41
CA SER A 150 -17.43 3.72 10.79
C SER A 150 -18.44 4.33 11.77
N SER A 151 -19.75 4.18 11.54
CA SER A 151 -20.79 4.61 12.50
C SER A 151 -21.03 3.61 13.65
N ASN A 152 -20.26 2.52 13.76
CA ASN A 152 -20.27 1.63 14.91
C ASN A 152 -18.93 1.70 15.68
N PRO A 153 -18.90 2.17 16.94
CA PRO A 153 -17.66 2.45 17.69
C PRO A 153 -16.98 1.22 18.30
N GLU A 154 -17.49 0.01 18.10
CA GLU A 154 -16.87 -1.21 18.62
C GLU A 154 -16.23 -2.03 17.49
N VAL A 155 -14.91 -2.20 17.60
CA VAL A 155 -14.04 -3.07 16.78
C VAL A 155 -13.54 -2.46 15.45
N PHE A 156 -12.54 -1.58 15.56
CA PHE A 156 -11.66 -1.24 14.43
C PHE A 156 -10.71 -2.41 14.13
N THR A 157 -11.08 -3.27 13.19
CA THR A 157 -10.12 -4.11 12.45
C THR A 157 -10.16 -3.76 10.97
N PRO A 158 -9.14 -3.04 10.44
CA PRO A 158 -9.04 -2.80 9.01
C PRO A 158 -8.86 -4.15 8.31
N THR A 159 -9.88 -4.59 7.59
CA THR A 159 -9.80 -5.83 6.83
C THR A 159 -9.35 -5.47 5.42
N CYS A 160 -8.03 -5.46 5.14
CA CYS A 160 -7.55 -5.36 3.76
C CYS A 160 -8.05 -6.62 3.01
N ARG A 161 -9.16 -6.53 2.27
CA ARG A 161 -9.60 -7.59 1.35
C ARG A 161 -9.02 -7.30 -0.04
N PRO A 162 -8.21 -8.19 -0.62
CA PRO A 162 -7.95 -8.13 -2.06
C PRO A 162 -9.24 -8.52 -2.79
N GLU A 163 -9.72 -7.67 -3.71
CA GLU A 163 -10.83 -8.05 -4.58
C GLU A 163 -10.38 -9.20 -5.49
N LEU A 164 -10.98 -10.37 -5.30
CA LEU A 164 -10.80 -11.52 -6.16
C LEU A 164 -11.75 -11.36 -7.36
N GLY A 165 -11.27 -10.68 -8.40
CA GLY A 165 -11.99 -10.60 -9.69
C GLY A 165 -12.25 -12.00 -10.22
N THR A 166 -13.51 -12.41 -10.24
CA THR A 166 -13.93 -13.68 -10.84
C THR A 166 -14.22 -13.40 -12.30
N ASP A 167 -13.28 -13.76 -13.17
CA ASP A 167 -13.40 -13.64 -14.62
C ASP A 167 -14.37 -14.73 -15.13
N GLN A 168 -15.66 -14.39 -15.26
CA GLN A 168 -16.62 -15.26 -15.95
C GLN A 168 -16.55 -15.00 -17.45
N SER A 169 -15.72 -15.79 -18.13
CA SER A 169 -15.83 -16.01 -19.57
C SER A 169 -16.94 -17.01 -19.84
N HIS A 170 -18.10 -16.54 -20.33
CA HIS A 170 -19.13 -17.41 -20.88
C HIS A 170 -18.96 -17.47 -22.41
N ASN A 171 -18.45 -18.61 -22.87
CA ASN A 171 -18.30 -18.95 -24.28
C ASN A 171 -19.68 -19.23 -24.88
N GLN A 172 -20.00 -18.56 -25.99
CA GLN A 172 -21.12 -18.92 -26.86
C GLN A 172 -20.79 -20.23 -27.59
N GLN A 173 -21.72 -21.19 -27.57
CA GLN A 173 -21.82 -22.22 -28.61
C GLN A 173 -23.23 -22.82 -28.63
N THR A 174 -24.03 -22.37 -29.60
CA THR A 174 -25.17 -23.08 -30.16
C THR A 174 -24.68 -24.15 -31.14
N PRO A 175 -25.47 -25.20 -31.32
CA PRO A 175 -26.18 -25.34 -32.60
C PRO A 175 -27.70 -25.38 -32.46
#